data_AF-A0A498QRJ3-F1
#
_entry.id   AF-A0A498QRJ3-F1
#
_cell.length_a   1.000
_cell.length_b   1.000
_cell.length_c   1.000
_cell.angle_alpha   90.00
_cell.angle_beta   90.00
_cell.angle_gamma   90.00
#
_symmetry.space_group_name_H-M   'P 1'
#
loop_
_entity.id
_entity.type
_entity.pdbx_description
1 polymer ?
#
loop_
_entity_poly.entity_id
_entity_poly.type
_entity_poly.pdbx_seq_one_letter_code
_entity_poly.pdbx_strand_id
1 'polypeptide(L)'
;MSYLVAVPEMLASSAGDVASLGAALSAANAAAAKPTKAMLAAGADEVSAAIASLFSKEAQAYQALSAQMEAFHQQFVQALNAGAGLRLS
;
A
#
# COMPACT_ATOMS: atom_id res chain seq x y z
N MET A 1 -28.26 -5.52 -21.82
CA MET A 1 -27.69 -6.32 -20.72
C MET A 1 -26.24 -6.61 -21.08
N SER A 2 -25.26 -6.03 -20.39
CA SER A 2 -23.86 -6.41 -20.61
C SER A 2 -23.59 -7.73 -19.88
N TYR A 3 -23.09 -8.72 -20.61
CA TYR A 3 -22.58 -9.95 -20.01
C TYR A 3 -21.12 -9.71 -19.63
N LEU A 4 -20.83 -9.75 -18.33
CA LEU A 4 -19.46 -9.72 -17.83
C LEU A 4 -18.94 -11.16 -17.83
N VAL A 5 -18.10 -11.50 -18.81
CA VAL A 5 -17.43 -12.81 -18.88
C VAL A 5 -16.14 -12.71 -18.06
N ALA A 6 -16.21 -13.11 -16.79
CA ALA A 6 -15.01 -13.37 -16.00
C ALA A 6 -14.38 -14.69 -16.46
N VAL A 7 -13.16 -14.64 -16.98
CA VAL A 7 -12.31 -15.79 -17.26
C VAL A 7 -11.52 -16.10 -15.98
N PRO A 8 -11.80 -17.21 -15.26
CA PRO A 8 -11.20 -17.52 -13.97
C PRO A 8 -9.67 -17.46 -13.96
N GLU A 9 -9.03 -17.94 -15.02
CA GLU A 9 -7.58 -17.93 -15.19
C GLU A 9 -7.02 -16.51 -15.29
N MET A 10 -7.75 -15.60 -15.94
CA MET A 10 -7.38 -14.18 -16.06
C MET A 10 -7.54 -13.45 -14.71
N LEU A 11 -8.56 -13.81 -13.93
CA LEU A 11 -8.74 -13.29 -12.57
C LEU A 11 -7.64 -13.79 -11.62
N ALA A 12 -7.27 -15.08 -11.71
CA ALA A 12 -6.18 -15.63 -10.91
C ALA A 12 -4.82 -15.00 -11.27
N SER A 13 -4.54 -14.80 -12.56
CA SER A 13 -3.36 -14.07 -13.02
C SER A 13 -3.34 -12.64 -12.46
N SER A 14 -4.46 -11.93 -12.61
CA SER A 14 -4.60 -10.55 -12.11
C SER A 14 -4.43 -10.47 -10.58
N ALA A 15 -4.92 -11.46 -9.83
CA ALA A 15 -4.70 -11.54 -8.39
C ALA A 15 -3.21 -11.70 -8.05
N GLY A 16 -2.47 -12.50 -8.83
CA GLY A 16 -1.02 -12.64 -8.69
C GLY A 16 -0.23 -11.35 -9.00
N ASP A 17 -0.62 -10.65 -10.06
CA ASP A 17 -0.01 -9.36 -10.44
C ASP A 17 -0.26 -8.30 -9.36
N VAL A 18 -1.49 -8.20 -8.87
CA VAL A 18 -1.87 -7.29 -7.79
C VAL A 18 -1.11 -7.62 -6.51
N ALA A 19 -1.01 -8.89 -6.12
CA ALA A 19 -0.24 -9.30 -4.95
C ALA A 19 1.25 -8.91 -5.06
N SER A 20 1.85 -9.06 -6.25
CA SER A 20 3.23 -8.68 -6.51
C SER A 20 3.43 -7.16 -6.39
N LEU A 21 2.49 -6.36 -6.90
CA LEU A 21 2.48 -4.90 -6.73
C LEU A 21 2.39 -4.52 -5.24
N GLY A 22 1.50 -5.15 -4.48
CA GLY A 22 1.35 -4.91 -3.05
C GLY A 22 2.63 -5.19 -2.27
N ALA A 23 3.32 -6.29 -2.59
CA ALA A 23 4.61 -6.62 -1.98
C ALA A 23 5.69 -5.57 -2.29
N ALA A 24 5.77 -5.10 -3.55
CA ALA A 24 6.71 -4.03 -3.93
C ALA A 24 6.41 -2.71 -3.19
N LEU A 25 5.12 -2.36 -3.05
CA LEU A 25 4.69 -1.17 -2.31
C LEU A 25 4.99 -1.28 -0.81
N SER A 26 4.75 -2.43 -0.19
CA SER A 26 5.06 -2.68 1.23
C SER A 26 6.57 -2.53 1.48
N ALA A 27 7.41 -3.11 0.61
CA ALA A 27 8.86 -2.96 0.68
C ALA A 27 9.32 -1.51 0.52
N ALA A 28 8.76 -0.77 -0.43
CA ALA A 28 9.07 0.65 -0.64
C ALA A 28 8.66 1.50 0.58
N ASN A 29 7.47 1.26 1.13
CA ASN A 29 6.98 1.94 2.32
C ASN A 29 7.86 1.67 3.54
N ALA A 30 8.30 0.42 3.74
CA ALA A 30 9.20 0.05 4.82
C ALA A 30 10.58 0.71 4.67
N ALA A 31 11.13 0.75 3.45
CA ALA A 31 12.40 1.41 3.16
C ALA A 31 12.34 2.93 3.41
N ALA A 32 11.23 3.57 3.05
CA ALA A 32 11.01 5.00 3.27
C ALA A 32 10.72 5.35 4.73
N ALA A 33 10.23 4.41 5.55
CA ALA A 33 9.72 4.70 6.90
C ALA A 33 10.75 5.35 7.83
N LYS A 34 11.98 4.82 7.88
CA LYS A 34 13.05 5.36 8.75
C LYS A 34 13.55 6.74 8.30
N PRO A 35 14.01 6.94 7.05
CA PRO A 35 14.59 8.22 6.64
C PRO A 35 13.57 9.36 6.64
N THR A 36 12.27 9.09 6.50
CA THR A 36 11.22 10.14 6.49
C THR A 36 10.69 10.49 7.87
N LYS A 37 10.68 9.55 8.84
CA LYS A 37 10.21 9.82 10.22
C LYS A 37 11.24 10.49 11.12
N ALA A 38 12.52 10.41 10.76
CA ALA A 38 13.63 10.93 11.55
C ALA A 38 14.39 12.01 10.77
N MET A 39 13.64 12.92 10.14
CA MET A 39 14.25 14.01 9.38
C MET A 39 14.92 14.98 10.33
N LEU A 40 16.20 15.27 10.08
CA LEU A 40 16.97 16.23 10.85
C LEU A 40 16.62 17.66 10.40
N ALA A 41 16.67 18.61 11.34
CA ALA A 41 16.55 20.03 11.01
C ALA A 41 17.73 20.46 10.14
N ALA A 42 17.45 21.24 9.08
CA ALA A 42 18.47 21.72 8.15
C ALA A 42 19.42 22.75 8.80
N GLY A 43 18.91 23.50 9.77
CA GLY A 43 19.65 24.47 10.58
C GLY A 43 19.27 24.37 12.06
N ALA A 44 19.98 25.13 12.90
CA ALA A 44 19.75 25.19 14.34
C ALA A 44 18.60 26.14 14.75
N ASP A 45 17.98 26.80 13.78
CA ASP A 45 16.88 27.75 13.99
C ASP A 45 15.53 27.04 14.22
N GLU A 46 14.61 27.77 14.85
CA GLU A 46 13.29 27.26 15.20
C GLU A 46 12.43 26.92 13.98
N VAL A 47 12.64 27.60 12.84
CA VAL A 47 11.91 27.33 11.61
C VAL A 47 12.33 25.98 11.02
N SER A 48 13.64 25.72 10.95
CA SER A 48 14.19 24.42 10.55
C SER A 48 13.70 23.28 11.44
N ALA A 49 13.65 23.50 12.77
CA ALA A 49 13.12 22.52 13.71
C ALA A 49 11.61 22.27 13.50
N ALA A 50 10.82 23.33 13.29
CA ALA A 50 9.39 23.21 13.02
C ALA A 50 9.09 22.46 11.71
N ILE A 51 9.86 22.73 10.66
CA ILE A 51 9.74 22.05 9.37
C ILE A 51 10.08 20.55 9.53
N ALA A 52 11.18 20.21 10.21
CA ALA A 52 11.56 18.83 10.47
C ALA A 52 10.47 18.06 11.25
N SER A 53 9.87 18.71 12.25
CA SER A 53 8.76 18.16 13.04
C SER A 53 7.51 17.93 12.19
N LEU A 54 7.14 18.90 11.34
CA LEU A 54 6.00 18.79 10.42
C LEU A 54 6.14 17.57 9.51
N PHE A 55 7.26 17.45 8.79
CA PHE A 55 7.49 16.32 7.89
C PHE A 55 7.55 14.98 8.61
N SER A 56 8.12 14.93 9.82
CA SER A 56 8.15 13.71 10.63
C SER A 56 6.73 13.27 11.03
N LYS A 57 5.84 14.23 11.35
CA LYS A 57 4.43 13.96 11.64
C LYS A 57 3.68 13.46 10.40
N GLU A 58 3.87 14.10 9.25
CA GLU A 58 3.27 13.66 7.99
C GLU A 58 3.75 12.24 7.61
N ALA A 59 5.03 11.93 7.80
CA ALA A 59 5.57 10.59 7.58
C ALA A 59 4.94 9.54 8.51
N GLN A 60 4.66 9.89 9.77
CA GLN A 60 3.95 9.01 10.70
C GLN A 60 2.50 8.76 10.26
N ALA A 61 1.78 9.81 9.86
CA ALA A 61 0.42 9.70 9.37
C ALA A 61 0.34 8.87 8.08
N TYR A 62 1.24 9.11 7.14
CA TYR A 62 1.36 8.33 5.91
C TYR A 62 1.57 6.85 6.20
N GLN A 63 2.45 6.52 7.16
CA GLN A 63 2.75 5.12 7.50
C GLN A 63 1.57 4.42 8.18
N ALA A 64 0.79 5.12 9.00
CA ALA A 64 -0.46 4.60 9.54
C ALA A 64 -1.51 4.34 8.44
N LEU A 65 -1.57 5.20 7.41
CA LEU A 65 -2.44 5.01 6.25
C LEU A 65 -1.96 3.83 5.38
N SER A 66 -0.66 3.72 5.12
CA SER A 66 -0.08 2.63 4.34
C SER A 66 -0.35 1.26 4.97
N ALA A 67 -0.33 1.15 6.31
CA ALA A 67 -0.71 -0.08 7.00
C ALA A 67 -2.19 -0.45 6.79
N GLN A 68 -3.10 0.53 6.78
CA GLN A 68 -4.52 0.29 6.48
C GLN A 68 -4.71 -0.15 5.02
N MET A 69 -3.97 0.47 4.09
CA MET A 69 -3.97 0.10 2.69
C MET A 69 -3.49 -1.34 2.48
N GLU A 70 -2.45 -1.77 3.20
CA GLU A 70 -1.94 -3.15 3.11
C GLU A 70 -3.00 -4.17 3.55
N ALA A 71 -3.73 -3.90 4.63
CA ALA A 71 -4.84 -4.74 5.06
C ALA A 71 -5.96 -4.81 4.02
N PHE A 72 -6.34 -3.66 3.44
CA PHE A 72 -7.32 -3.62 2.35
C PHE A 72 -6.83 -4.39 1.11
N HIS A 73 -5.57 -4.23 0.73
CA HIS A 73 -4.96 -4.91 -0.41
C HIS A 73 -5.03 -6.43 -0.26
N GLN A 74 -4.73 -6.95 0.93
CA GLN A 74 -4.85 -8.39 1.21
C GLN A 74 -6.29 -8.89 1.03
N GLN A 75 -7.29 -8.14 1.52
CA GLN A 75 -8.70 -8.48 1.34
C GLN A 75 -9.10 -8.45 -0.15
N PHE A 76 -8.60 -7.47 -0.90
CA PHE A 76 -8.87 -7.36 -2.33
C PHE A 76 -8.30 -8.54 -3.13
N VAL A 77 -7.05 -8.96 -2.86
CA VAL A 77 -6.45 -10.16 -3.48
C VAL A 77 -7.24 -11.42 -3.11
N GLN A 78 -7.68 -11.55 -1.86
CA GLN A 78 -8.52 -12.68 -1.43
C GLN A 78 -9.86 -12.69 -2.20
N ALA A 79 -10.50 -11.54 -2.38
CA ALA A 79 -11.74 -11.41 -3.13
C ALA A 79 -11.57 -11.78 -4.61
N LEU A 80 -10.47 -11.37 -5.24
CA LEU A 80 -10.14 -11.76 -6.62
C LEU A 80 -9.97 -13.28 -6.75
N ASN A 81 -9.22 -13.91 -5.83
CA ASN A 81 -9.03 -15.35 -5.81
C ASN A 81 -10.35 -16.11 -5.57
N ALA A 82 -11.21 -15.61 -4.66
CA ALA A 82 -12.53 -16.18 -4.42
C ALA A 82 -13.42 -16.08 -5.67
N GLY A 83 -13.39 -14.94 -6.37
CA GLY A 83 -14.11 -14.73 -7.63
C GLY A 83 -13.65 -15.65 -8.77
N ALA A 84 -12.35 -16.01 -8.80
CA ALA A 84 -11.83 -17.02 -9.72
C ALA A 84 -12.32 -18.44 -9.36
N GLY A 85 -12.44 -18.77 -8.06
CA GLY A 85 -12.95 -20.05 -7.59
C GLY A 85 -14.47 -20.24 -7.70
N LEU A 86 -15.24 -19.15 -7.77
CA LEU A 86 -16.71 -19.15 -7.73
C LEU A 86 -17.39 -19.76 -8.98
N ARG A 87 -16.63 -20.19 -10.00
CA ARG A 87 -17.15 -20.82 -11.21
C ARG A 87 -17.04 -22.35 -11.24
N LEU A 88 -16.50 -22.97 -10.19
CA LEU A 88 -16.30 -24.43 -10.09
C LEU A 88 -17.35 -25.16 -9.22
N SER A 89 -18.44 -24.50 -8.83
CA SER A 89 -19.60 -25.09 -8.14
C SER A 89 -20.89 -24.84 -8.91
#